data_AF-Q97HY6-F1
#
_entry.id   AF-Q97HY6-F1
#
_cell.length_a   1.000
_cell.length_b   1.000
_cell.length_c   1.000
_cell.angle_alpha   90.00
_cell.angle_beta   90.00
_cell.angle_gamma   90.00
#
_symmetry.space_group_name_H-M   'P 1'
#
loop_
_entity.id
_entity.type
_entity.pdbx_description
1 polymer ?
#
loop_
_entity_poly.entity_id
_entity_poly.type
_entity_poly.pdbx_seq_one_letter_code
_entity_poly.pdbx_strand_id
1 'polypeptide(L)'
;MPIELLGIIEDVSTYQGKNGFGANITMSALIDKHRKTLTFNTKDVNMANIFGNNLQNEMKVSIILTQSNFGLRFGDILDVTPNPSKKVSTK
;
A
#
# COMPACT_ATOMS: atom_id res chain seq x y z
N MET A 1 -2.12 4.46 15.58
CA MET A 1 -2.21 5.82 15.02
C MET A 1 -2.26 5.71 13.51
N PRO A 2 -3.29 6.23 12.81
CA PRO A 2 -3.30 6.21 11.36
C PRO A 2 -2.27 7.18 10.79
N ILE A 3 -1.63 6.79 9.70
CA ILE A 3 -0.79 7.66 8.87
C ILE A 3 -1.30 7.62 7.44
N GLU A 4 -1.09 8.72 6.73
CA GLU A 4 -1.39 8.80 5.30
C GLU A 4 -0.09 8.77 4.51
N LEU A 5 -0.06 7.91 3.49
CA LEU A 5 1.05 7.78 2.58
C LEU A 5 0.56 8.09 1.17
N LEU A 6 1.31 8.92 0.47
CA LEU A 6 1.11 9.18 -0.96
C LEU A 6 2.28 8.56 -1.71
N GLY A 7 1.99 7.66 -2.64
CA GLY A 7 3.04 6.96 -3.37
C GLY A 7 2.53 6.16 -4.55
N ILE A 8 3.47 5.67 -5.35
CA ILE A 8 3.19 4.82 -6.52
C ILE A 8 3.21 3.37 -6.07
N ILE A 9 2.20 2.60 -6.46
CA ILE A 9 2.17 1.16 -6.21
C ILE A 9 3.07 0.46 -7.23
N GLU A 10 4.14 -0.15 -6.74
CA GLU A 10 5.17 -0.77 -7.59
C GLU A 10 4.86 -2.24 -7.85
N ASP A 11 4.42 -2.97 -6.82
CA ASP A 11 4.17 -4.41 -6.89
C ASP A 11 3.08 -4.84 -5.90
N VAL A 12 2.36 -5.90 -6.27
CA VAL A 12 1.40 -6.61 -5.41
C VAL A 12 1.63 -8.10 -5.55
N SER A 13 2.31 -8.68 -4.56
CA SER A 13 2.61 -10.10 -4.49
C SER A 13 1.59 -10.81 -3.60
N THR A 14 0.66 -11.54 -4.22
CA THR A 14 -0.37 -12.32 -3.51
C THR A 14 0.11 -13.74 -3.19
N TYR A 15 -0.38 -14.31 -2.09
CA TYR A 15 -0.10 -15.68 -1.69
C TYR A 15 -1.32 -16.30 -1.00
N GLN A 16 -1.56 -17.57 -1.30
CA GLN A 16 -2.61 -18.36 -0.69
C GLN A 16 -1.97 -19.56 0.00
N GLY A 17 -2.16 -19.68 1.31
CA GLY A 17 -1.58 -20.78 2.10
C GLY A 17 -2.59 -21.41 3.06
N LYS A 18 -2.09 -22.34 3.88
CA LYS A 18 -2.89 -22.98 4.95
C LYS A 18 -3.49 -21.97 5.93
N ASN A 19 -2.85 -20.80 6.09
CA ASN A 19 -3.26 -19.72 6.99
C ASN A 19 -4.17 -18.67 6.32
N GLY A 20 -4.66 -18.97 5.11
CA GLY A 20 -5.52 -18.07 4.34
C GLY A 20 -4.78 -17.24 3.30
N PHE A 21 -5.47 -16.21 2.82
CA PHE A 21 -4.96 -15.25 1.85
C PHE A 21 -4.05 -14.22 2.52
N GLY A 22 -3.01 -13.79 1.81
CA GLY A 22 -2.29 -12.57 2.11
C GLY A 22 -1.72 -11.95 0.84
N ALA A 23 -1.43 -10.66 0.90
CA ALA A 23 -0.74 -9.95 -0.15
C ALA A 23 0.28 -8.99 0.46
N ASN A 24 1.45 -8.89 -0.16
CA ASN A 24 2.44 -7.87 0.12
C ASN A 24 2.34 -6.79 -0.95
N ILE A 25 2.16 -5.54 -0.53
CA ILE A 25 2.04 -4.38 -1.39
C ILE A 25 3.31 -3.57 -1.22
N THR A 26 3.99 -3.30 -2.34
CA THR A 26 5.19 -2.47 -2.37
C THR A 26 4.85 -1.12 -2.98
N MET A 27 5.18 -0.04 -2.27
CA MET A 27 4.87 1.33 -2.67
C MET A 27 6.11 2.22 -2.57
N SER A 28 6.35 3.02 -3.61
CA SER A 28 7.34 4.09 -3.61
C SER A 28 6.69 5.39 -3.15
N ALA A 29 6.93 5.78 -1.90
CA ALA A 29 6.42 7.01 -1.31
C ALA A 29 7.50 8.10 -1.19
N LEU A 30 7.11 9.36 -1.35
CA LEU A 30 8.00 10.49 -1.04
C LEU A 30 7.80 10.88 0.43
N ILE A 31 8.79 10.59 1.26
CA ILE A 31 8.78 10.91 2.70
C ILE A 31 9.97 11.84 2.98
N ASP A 32 9.69 13.02 3.53
CA ASP A 32 10.70 14.02 3.87
C ASP A 32 11.64 14.35 2.69
N LYS A 33 11.07 14.53 1.50
CA LYS A 33 11.80 14.77 0.23
C LYS A 33 12.68 13.62 -0.25
N HIS A 34 12.67 12.47 0.42
CA HIS A 34 13.38 11.27 0.01
C HIS A 34 12.40 10.21 -0.47
N ARG A 35 12.67 9.60 -1.63
CA ARG A 35 11.88 8.47 -2.10
C ARG A 35 12.23 7.24 -1.28
N LYS A 36 11.24 6.66 -0.63
CA LYS A 36 11.38 5.43 0.17
C LYS A 36 10.44 4.37 -0.38
N THR A 37 10.98 3.16 -0.53
CA THR A 37 10.19 1.98 -0.83
C THR A 37 9.66 1.41 0.48
N LEU A 38 8.34 1.24 0.56
CA LEU A 38 7.64 0.70 1.70
C LEU A 38 6.95 -0.59 1.28
N THR A 39 6.99 -1.59 2.14
CA THR A 39 6.23 -2.82 1.96
C THR A 39 5.32 -3.02 3.17
N PHE A 40 4.05 -3.25 2.90
CA PHE A 40 3.05 -3.56 3.91
C PHE A 40 2.15 -4.68 3.39
N ASN A 41 1.48 -5.37 4.30
CA ASN A 41 0.68 -6.53 3.98
C ASN A 41 -0.81 -6.29 4.21
N THR A 42 -1.64 -7.02 3.45
CA THR A 42 -3.07 -7.13 3.70
C THR A 42 -3.48 -8.60 3.68
N LYS A 43 -4.51 -8.93 4.45
CA LYS A 43 -5.20 -10.22 4.39
C LYS A 43 -6.55 -10.13 3.66
N ASP A 44 -6.91 -8.93 3.18
CA ASP A 44 -8.13 -8.68 2.45
C ASP A 44 -7.87 -8.80 0.93
N VAL A 45 -8.57 -9.74 0.31
CA VAL A 45 -8.52 -10.02 -1.14
C VAL A 45 -8.98 -8.81 -1.96
N ASN A 46 -10.04 -8.13 -1.51
CA ASN A 46 -10.58 -6.98 -2.22
C ASN A 46 -9.57 -5.84 -2.21
N MET A 47 -8.95 -5.61 -1.05
CA MET A 47 -7.91 -4.61 -0.89
C MET A 47 -6.72 -4.90 -1.82
N ALA A 48 -6.25 -6.15 -1.85
CA ALA A 48 -5.16 -6.56 -2.75
C ALA A 48 -5.52 -6.33 -4.23
N ASN A 49 -6.76 -6.62 -4.63
CA ASN A 49 -7.24 -6.37 -5.99
C ASN A 49 -7.29 -4.88 -6.33
N ILE A 50 -7.68 -4.01 -5.39
CA ILE A 50 -7.65 -2.55 -5.61
C ILE A 50 -6.21 -2.10 -5.90
N PHE A 51 -5.23 -2.56 -5.11
CA PHE A 51 -3.83 -2.24 -5.35
C PHE A 51 -3.33 -2.81 -6.68
N GLY A 52 -3.67 -4.07 -7.00
CA GLY A 52 -3.27 -4.72 -8.24
C GLY A 52 -3.83 -4.01 -9.49
N ASN A 53 -5.08 -3.55 -9.43
CA ASN A 53 -5.70 -2.77 -10.50
C ASN A 53 -5.12 -1.36 -10.64
N ASN A 54 -4.37 -0.89 -9.65
CA ASN A 54 -3.73 0.42 -9.62
C ASN A 54 -2.21 0.33 -9.58
N LEU A 55 -1.63 -0.77 -10.09
CA LEU A 55 -0.18 -0.85 -10.33
C LEU A 55 0.28 0.33 -11.18
N GLN A 56 1.43 0.90 -10.81
CA GLN A 56 2.05 2.06 -11.46
C GLN A 56 1.25 3.36 -11.36
N ASN A 57 0.11 3.36 -10.65
CA ASN A 57 -0.64 4.57 -10.34
C ASN A 57 -0.25 5.12 -8.96
N GLU A 58 -0.40 6.43 -8.81
CA GLU A 58 -0.23 7.10 -7.52
C GLU A 58 -1.51 6.96 -6.69
N MET A 59 -1.36 6.41 -5.49
CA MET A 59 -2.44 6.12 -4.57
C MET A 59 -2.17 6.82 -3.24
N LYS A 60 -3.23 7.33 -2.63
CA LYS A 60 -3.23 7.73 -1.22
C LYS A 60 -3.69 6.54 -0.39
N VAL A 61 -2.89 6.14 0.59
CA VAL A 61 -3.13 4.98 1.44
C VAL A 61 -3.14 5.42 2.90
N SER A 62 -4.18 5.06 3.63
CA SER A 62 -4.27 5.25 5.08
C SER A 62 -3.97 3.94 5.80
N ILE A 63 -2.93 3.92 6.65
CA ILE A 63 -2.45 2.71 7.32
C ILE A 63 -2.36 2.97 8.82
N ILE A 64 -2.77 2.00 9.65
CA ILE A 64 -2.53 2.04 11.09
C ILE A 64 -1.07 1.72 11.37
N LEU A 65 -0.37 2.60 12.09
CA LEU A 65 0.86 2.24 12.78
C LEU A 65 0.53 1.48 14.06
N THR A 66 1.09 0.27 14.15
CA THR A 66 1.03 -0.61 15.31
C THR A 66 2.37 -0.60 16.03
N GLN A 67 2.34 -0.58 17.36
CA GLN A 67 3.56 -0.67 18.17
C GLN A 67 3.82 -2.12 18.53
N SER A 68 5.04 -2.58 18.29
CA SER A 68 5.52 -3.91 18.67
C SER A 68 6.74 -3.78 19.57
N ASN A 69 7.20 -4.90 20.13
CA ASN A 69 8.46 -4.96 20.90
C ASN A 69 9.70 -4.54 20.08
N PHE A 70 9.58 -4.46 18.76
CA PHE A 70 10.64 -4.06 17.82
C PHE A 70 10.41 -2.65 17.25
N GLY A 71 9.54 -1.85 17.86
CA GLY A 71 9.18 -0.52 17.39
C GLY A 71 7.89 -0.49 16.56
N LEU A 72 7.70 0.62 15.84
CA LEU A 72 6.51 0.88 15.01
C LEU A 72 6.54 0.04 13.73
N ARG A 73 5.38 -0.53 13.37
CA ARG A 73 5.17 -1.32 12.15
C ARG A 73 3.90 -0.87 11.45
N PHE A 74 3.85 -1.05 10.14
CA PHE A 74 2.61 -0.97 9.39
C PHE A 74 1.70 -2.11 9.83
N GLY A 75 0.48 -1.76 10.25
CA GLY A 75 -0.60 -2.69 10.54
C GLY A 75 -1.65 -2.62 9.44
N ASP A 76 -2.92 -2.61 9.85
CA ASP A 76 -4.03 -2.70 8.90
C ASP A 76 -4.17 -1.46 8.01
N ILE A 77 -4.57 -1.70 6.77
CA ILE A 77 -4.92 -0.66 5.79
C ILE A 77 -6.37 -0.25 6.05
N LEU A 78 -6.59 1.03 6.30
CA LEU A 78 -7.91 1.59 6.59
C LEU A 78 -8.65 2.03 5.32
N ASP A 79 -7.92 2.68 4.42
CA ASP A 79 -8.49 3.28 3.22
C ASP A 79 -7.44 3.38 2.11
N VAL A 80 -7.91 3.34 0.87
CA VAL A 80 -7.10 3.47 -0.33
C VAL A 80 -7.88 4.24 -1.39
N THR A 81 -7.32 5.37 -1.82
CA THR A 81 -7.95 6.23 -2.82
C THR A 81 -6.96 6.53 -3.95
N PRO A 82 -7.37 6.40 -5.22
CA PRO A 82 -6.56 6.89 -6.33
C PRO A 82 -6.32 8.38 -6.20
N ASN A 83 -5.09 8.84 -6.38
CA ASN A 83 -4.84 10.28 -6.43
C ASN A 83 -5.36 10.82 -7.76
N PRO A 84 -6.33 11.76 -7.78
CA PRO A 84 -6.88 12.30 -9.03
C PRO A 84 -5.86 13.09 -9.87
N SER A 85 -4.66 13.40 -9.36
CA SER A 85 -3.74 14.33 -10.03
C SER A 85 -2.92 13.75 -11.20
N LYS A 86 -3.11 12.49 -11.59
CA LYS A 86 -2.56 11.94 -12.85
C LYS A 86 -3.65 11.23 -13.66
N LYS A 87 -4.32 12.00 -14.53
CA LYS A 87 -4.94 11.42 -15.72
C LYS A 87 -3.83 10.72 -16.51
N VAL A 88 -4.01 9.42 -16.72
CA VAL A 88 -3.22 8.62 -17.66
C VAL A 88 -3.26 9.37 -19.00
N SER A 89 -2.11 9.87 -19.44
CA SER A 89 -1.94 10.41 -20.79
C SER A 89 -2.02 9.22 -21.76
N THR A 90 -3.24 8.86 -22.17
CA THR A 90 -3.45 7.94 -23.29
C THR A 90 -2.89 8.61 -24.55
N LYS A 91 -1.79 8.04 -25.05
CA LYS A 91 -1.25 8.33 -26.38
C LYS A 91 -2.05 7.60 -27.44
#